data_AF-A0A6A6M008-F1
#
_entry.id   AF-A0A6A6M008-F1
#
_cell.length_a   1.000
_cell.length_b   1.000
_cell.length_c   1.000
_cell.angle_alpha   90.00
_cell.angle_beta   90.00
_cell.angle_gamma   90.00
#
_symmetry.space_group_name_H-M   'P 1'
#
loop_
_entity.id
_entity.type
_entity.pdbx_description
1 polymer ?
#
loop_
_entity_poly.entity_id
_entity_poly.type
_entity_poly.pdbx_seq_one_letter_code
_entity_poly.pdbx_strand_id
1 'polypeptide(L)'
;MDTGVIYHYRRSASRLTIAAHLFGILAFILMLIWLLHYRGGIEYDSDNVDRVFNVHPFMMFCGFIFLVGEAICLGIVGISAVFKFHDMVNTEDVYSLHSWIGIGTFCLFGLQWLFGLFTFTVPQPSDARASMLPWHICGAIMAYKTIPAKRKVQKAVHLTLHLIALVAGVVGVYAAFKFSMRLKIKIWLPYIPG
;
A
#
# COMPACT_ATOMS: atom_id res chain seq x y z
N MET A 1 22.51 -34.00 22.25
CA MET A 1 21.69 -33.05 23.04
C MET A 1 21.18 -32.03 22.05
N ASP A 2 20.01 -32.29 21.46
CA ASP A 2 19.36 -31.34 20.57
C ASP A 2 18.84 -30.18 21.42
N THR A 3 19.52 -29.04 21.34
CA THR A 3 18.98 -27.79 21.86
C THR A 3 17.83 -27.39 20.95
N GLY A 4 16.64 -27.93 21.25
CA GLY A 4 15.38 -27.51 20.66
C GLY A 4 15.11 -26.06 21.03
N VAL A 5 15.70 -25.14 20.26
CA VAL A 5 15.32 -23.73 20.26
C VAL A 5 13.91 -23.71 19.67
N ILE A 6 12.90 -23.77 20.55
CA ILE A 6 11.53 -23.45 20.15
C ILE A 6 11.55 -21.96 19.80
N TYR A 7 11.68 -21.67 18.51
CA TYR A 7 11.40 -20.34 17.99
C TYR A 7 9.93 -20.06 18.29
N HIS A 8 9.67 -19.31 19.36
CA HIS A 8 8.39 -18.66 19.57
C HIS A 8 8.23 -17.59 18.48
N TYR A 9 7.91 -18.01 17.26
CA TYR A 9 7.58 -17.13 16.17
C TYR A 9 6.31 -16.37 16.59
N ARG A 10 6.50 -15.14 17.07
CA ARG A 10 5.47 -14.38 17.75
C ARG A 10 4.36 -14.08 16.74
N ARG A 11 3.15 -14.57 17.02
CA ARG A 11 1.85 -14.27 16.40
C ARG A 11 1.46 -12.77 16.47
N SER A 12 2.43 -11.88 16.66
CA SER A 12 2.27 -10.46 16.97
C SER A 12 1.70 -9.68 15.79
N ALA A 13 2.15 -10.01 14.57
CA ALA A 13 1.71 -9.31 13.36
C ALA A 13 0.19 -9.44 13.17
N SER A 14 -0.38 -10.64 13.35
CA SER A 14 -1.82 -10.86 13.20
C SER A 14 -2.65 -10.11 14.26
N ARG A 15 -2.14 -9.98 15.49
CA ARG A 15 -2.84 -9.26 16.57
C ARG A 15 -2.91 -7.75 16.30
N LEU A 16 -1.83 -7.17 15.78
CA LEU A 16 -1.79 -5.76 15.41
C LEU A 16 -2.75 -5.47 14.24
N THR A 17 -2.77 -6.35 13.23
CA THR A 17 -3.70 -6.24 12.10
C THR A 17 -5.15 -6.28 12.56
N ILE A 18 -5.52 -7.22 13.43
CA ILE A 18 -6.89 -7.33 13.97
C ILE A 18 -7.28 -6.04 14.71
N ALA A 19 -6.40 -5.52 15.57
CA ALA A 19 -6.66 -4.28 16.28
C ALA A 19 -6.83 -3.08 15.33
N ALA A 20 -6.00 -2.98 14.29
CA ALA A 20 -6.10 -1.94 13.28
C ALA A 20 -7.43 -2.00 12.51
N HIS A 21 -7.89 -3.20 12.12
CA HIS A 21 -9.17 -3.38 11.43
C HIS A 21 -10.35 -2.97 12.32
N LEU A 22 -10.35 -3.38 13.59
CA LEU A 22 -11.41 -2.99 14.54
C LEU A 22 -11.48 -1.48 14.70
N PHE A 23 -10.34 -0.81 14.82
CA PHE A 23 -10.27 0.65 14.90
C PHE A 23 -10.75 1.32 13.60
N GLY A 24 -10.36 0.78 12.43
CA GLY A 24 -10.81 1.27 11.13
C GLY A 24 -12.32 1.14 10.94
N ILE A 25 -12.91 -0.01 11.31
CA ILE A 25 -14.37 -0.23 11.25
C ILE A 25 -15.10 0.75 12.17
N LEU A 26 -14.61 0.93 13.40
CA LEU A 26 -15.18 1.90 14.33
C LEU A 26 -15.15 3.32 13.76
N ALA A 27 -14.01 3.75 13.21
CA ALA A 27 -13.86 5.06 12.59
C ALA A 27 -14.79 5.24 11.39
N PHE A 28 -15.00 4.20 10.58
CA PHE A 28 -15.93 4.21 9.45
C PHE A 28 -17.39 4.36 9.91
N ILE A 29 -17.79 3.65 10.96
CA ILE A 29 -19.13 3.79 11.55
C ILE A 29 -19.33 5.21 12.08
N LEU A 30 -18.36 5.75 12.83
CA LEU A 30 -18.43 7.12 13.36
C LEU A 30 -18.51 8.16 12.24
N MET A 31 -17.78 7.98 11.15
CA MET A 31 -17.85 8.84 9.95
C MET A 31 -19.26 8.83 9.33
N LEU A 32 -19.87 7.65 9.19
CA LEU A 32 -21.23 7.54 8.67
C LEU A 32 -22.28 8.18 9.59
N ILE A 33 -22.17 7.97 10.91
CA ILE A 33 -23.06 8.62 11.88
C ILE A 33 -22.93 10.13 11.79
N TRP A 34 -21.69 10.66 11.74
CA TRP A 34 -21.45 12.09 11.58
C TRP A 34 -22.11 12.66 10.33
N LEU A 35 -21.99 11.99 9.18
CA LEU A 35 -22.53 12.45 7.91
C LEU A 35 -24.06 12.34 7.81
N LEU A 36 -24.61 11.19 8.21
CA LEU A 36 -26.04 10.89 8.04
C LEU A 36 -26.91 11.49 9.14
N HIS A 37 -26.43 11.48 10.40
CA HIS A 37 -27.22 11.95 11.53
C HIS A 37 -27.03 13.44 11.81
N TYR A 38 -25.79 13.94 11.77
CA TYR A 38 -25.50 15.33 12.17
C TYR A 38 -25.38 16.30 10.99
N ARG A 39 -25.02 15.83 9.80
CA ARG A 39 -24.72 16.66 8.62
C ARG A 39 -25.78 16.61 7.52
N GLY A 40 -26.88 15.89 7.75
CA GLY A 40 -28.03 15.88 6.86
C GLY A 40 -27.88 15.05 5.58
N GLY A 41 -26.88 14.18 5.50
CA GLY A 41 -26.71 13.20 4.42
C GLY A 41 -25.55 13.48 3.46
N ILE A 42 -25.38 12.55 2.51
CA ILE A 42 -24.38 12.59 1.44
C ILE A 42 -25.14 12.57 0.12
N GLU A 43 -25.09 13.66 -0.63
CA GLU A 43 -25.83 13.80 -1.89
C GLU A 43 -25.00 14.65 -2.84
N TYR A 44 -24.51 14.06 -3.93
CA TYR A 44 -23.64 14.74 -4.90
C TYR A 44 -24.42 15.69 -5.82
N ASP A 45 -25.64 15.32 -6.16
CA ASP A 45 -26.54 16.09 -7.03
C ASP A 45 -27.68 16.65 -6.18
N SER A 46 -27.37 17.69 -5.41
CA SER A 46 -28.28 18.34 -4.46
C SER A 46 -28.20 19.85 -4.62
N ASP A 47 -29.34 20.53 -4.51
CA ASP A 47 -29.38 22.00 -4.46
C ASP A 47 -28.74 22.55 -3.17
N ASN A 48 -28.58 21.69 -2.14
CA ASN A 48 -27.96 22.06 -0.88
C ASN A 48 -26.44 21.84 -0.91
N VAL A 49 -25.70 22.95 -0.91
CA VAL A 49 -24.23 23.00 -0.97
C VAL A 49 -23.57 22.19 0.15
N ASP A 50 -24.16 22.14 1.35
CA ASP A 50 -23.59 21.40 2.48
C ASP A 50 -23.56 19.89 2.22
N ARG A 51 -24.58 19.34 1.56
CA ARG A 51 -24.67 17.90 1.24
C ARG A 51 -23.68 17.48 0.16
N VAL A 52 -23.47 18.36 -0.81
CA VAL A 52 -22.44 18.17 -1.85
C VAL A 52 -21.05 18.21 -1.22
N PHE A 53 -20.81 19.16 -0.29
CA PHE A 53 -19.55 19.23 0.45
C PHE A 53 -19.30 18.00 1.32
N ASN A 54 -20.32 17.41 1.95
CA ASN A 54 -20.19 16.19 2.77
C ASN A 54 -19.61 14.98 2.01
N VAL A 55 -19.76 14.93 0.68
CA VAL A 55 -19.13 13.91 -0.17
C VAL A 55 -17.60 13.98 -0.08
N HIS A 56 -17.03 15.19 0.06
CA HIS A 56 -15.59 15.40 0.10
C HIS A 56 -14.89 14.72 1.29
N PRO A 57 -15.22 15.04 2.56
CA PRO A 57 -14.58 14.39 3.71
C PRO A 57 -14.88 12.89 3.76
N PHE A 58 -16.06 12.47 3.27
CA PHE A 58 -16.38 11.04 3.13
C PHE A 58 -15.42 10.30 2.19
N MET A 59 -15.22 10.83 0.99
CA MET A 59 -14.33 10.22 -0.01
C MET A 59 -12.87 10.31 0.41
N MET A 60 -12.46 11.39 1.10
CA MET A 60 -11.11 11.49 1.65
C MET A 60 -10.86 10.47 2.75
N PHE A 61 -11.81 10.26 3.66
CA PHE A 61 -11.70 9.24 4.70
C PHE A 61 -11.68 7.83 4.10
N CYS A 62 -12.64 7.50 3.24
CA CYS A 62 -12.75 6.16 2.65
C CYS A 62 -11.53 5.82 1.80
N GLY A 63 -11.13 6.72 0.89
CA GLY A 63 -10.00 6.52 -0.01
C GLY A 63 -8.66 6.61 0.72
N PHE A 64 -8.29 7.81 1.15
CA PHE A 64 -6.93 8.10 1.60
C PHE A 64 -6.60 7.59 3.00
N ILE A 65 -7.59 7.43 3.89
CA ILE A 65 -7.32 6.98 5.26
C ILE A 65 -7.63 5.49 5.41
N PHE A 66 -8.86 5.07 5.17
CA PHE A 66 -9.30 3.71 5.43
C PHE A 66 -8.68 2.70 4.45
N LEU A 67 -8.94 2.84 3.14
CA LEU A 67 -8.45 1.88 2.14
C LEU A 67 -6.92 1.85 2.03
N VAL A 68 -6.25 3.01 2.11
CA VAL A 68 -4.78 3.03 2.10
C VAL A 68 -4.20 2.44 3.40
N GLY A 69 -4.81 2.71 4.56
CA GLY A 69 -4.40 2.08 5.82
C GLY A 69 -4.49 0.56 5.77
N GLU A 70 -5.57 0.03 5.20
CA GLU A 70 -5.76 -1.41 4.94
C GLU A 70 -4.68 -1.96 3.98
N ALA A 71 -4.37 -1.23 2.89
CA ALA A 71 -3.31 -1.63 1.96
C ALA A 71 -1.93 -1.72 2.62
N ILE A 72 -1.60 -0.79 3.52
CA ILE A 72 -0.34 -0.84 4.30
C ILE A 72 -0.35 -2.07 5.21
N CYS A 73 -1.45 -2.34 5.92
CA CYS A 73 -1.57 -3.52 6.78
C CYS A 73 -1.39 -4.83 6.00
N LEU A 74 -2.01 -4.95 4.83
CA LEU A 74 -1.85 -6.11 3.94
C LEU A 74 -0.41 -6.23 3.42
N GLY A 75 0.24 -5.11 3.11
CA GLY A 75 1.66 -5.07 2.73
C GLY A 75 2.59 -5.59 3.83
N ILE A 76 2.36 -5.21 5.10
CA ILE A 76 3.12 -5.75 6.26
C ILE A 76 2.94 -7.26 6.36
N VAL A 77 1.71 -7.76 6.20
CA VAL A 77 1.43 -9.21 6.21
C VAL A 77 2.15 -9.92 5.05
N GLY A 78 2.15 -9.34 3.85
CA GLY A 78 2.86 -9.88 2.69
C GLY A 78 4.37 -9.97 2.89
N ILE A 79 4.99 -8.91 3.44
CA ILE A 79 6.42 -8.89 3.80
C ILE A 79 6.70 -9.93 4.90
N SER A 80 5.84 -10.03 5.91
CA SER A 80 6.00 -11.05 6.96
C SER A 80 5.94 -12.48 6.39
N ALA A 81 5.09 -12.70 5.38
CA ALA A 81 4.97 -13.99 4.72
C ALA A 81 6.22 -14.37 3.92
N VAL A 82 6.90 -13.41 3.28
CA VAL A 82 8.13 -13.71 2.53
C VAL A 82 9.30 -14.04 3.45
N PHE A 83 9.45 -13.31 4.56
CA PHE A 83 10.47 -13.63 5.56
C PHE A 83 10.24 -15.01 6.18
N LYS A 84 8.99 -15.33 6.53
CA LYS A 84 8.63 -16.67 6.98
C LYS A 84 8.95 -17.74 5.94
N PHE A 85 8.79 -17.45 4.65
CA PHE A 85 9.16 -18.38 3.59
C PHE A 85 10.67 -18.63 3.55
N HIS A 86 11.49 -17.57 3.58
CA HIS A 86 12.95 -17.69 3.61
C HIS A 86 13.46 -18.46 4.84
N ASP A 87 12.84 -18.25 6.01
CA ASP A 87 13.11 -19.04 7.21
C ASP A 87 12.83 -20.54 6.98
N MET A 88 11.71 -20.87 6.33
CA MET A 88 11.32 -22.27 6.06
C MET A 88 12.22 -22.96 5.02
N VAL A 89 12.79 -22.21 4.07
CA VAL A 89 13.69 -22.76 3.05
C VAL A 89 15.18 -22.53 3.37
N ASN A 90 15.48 -21.94 4.52
CA ASN A 90 16.83 -21.62 5.02
C ASN A 90 17.68 -20.86 3.99
N THR A 91 17.10 -19.81 3.40
CA THR A 91 17.79 -18.91 2.46
C THR A 91 18.03 -17.55 3.09
N GLU A 92 19.09 -16.85 2.68
CA GLU A 92 19.34 -15.49 3.16
C GLU A 92 18.22 -14.51 2.77
N ASP A 93 18.05 -13.49 3.60
CA ASP A 93 17.03 -12.46 3.43
C ASP A 93 17.55 -11.23 2.67
N VAL A 94 16.66 -10.53 1.97
CA VAL A 94 16.91 -9.19 1.37
C VAL A 94 18.19 -9.11 0.51
N TYR A 95 18.60 -10.19 -0.15
CA TYR A 95 19.79 -10.19 -1.00
C TYR A 95 19.49 -9.77 -2.46
N SER A 96 18.22 -9.83 -2.88
CA SER A 96 17.84 -9.55 -4.26
C SER A 96 17.55 -8.06 -4.51
N LEU A 97 17.84 -7.58 -5.72
CA LEU A 97 17.48 -6.22 -6.16
C LEU A 97 15.97 -5.97 -6.04
N HIS A 98 15.15 -6.98 -6.31
CA HIS A 98 13.69 -6.90 -6.17
C HIS A 98 13.29 -6.59 -4.71
N SER A 99 13.91 -7.27 -3.74
CA SER A 99 13.65 -7.05 -2.31
C SER A 99 14.05 -5.63 -1.87
N TRP A 100 15.17 -5.10 -2.37
CA TRP A 100 15.62 -3.74 -2.08
C TRP A 100 14.64 -2.69 -2.62
N ILE A 101 14.25 -2.83 -3.88
CA ILE A 101 13.27 -1.92 -4.51
C ILE A 101 11.90 -2.03 -3.81
N GLY A 102 11.48 -3.24 -3.47
CA GLY A 102 10.20 -3.52 -2.80
C GLY A 102 10.13 -2.90 -1.40
N ILE A 103 11.14 -3.14 -0.55
CA ILE A 103 11.22 -2.54 0.79
C ILE A 103 11.32 -1.02 0.69
N GLY A 104 12.16 -0.49 -0.21
CA GLY A 104 12.28 0.95 -0.42
C GLY A 104 10.96 1.60 -0.81
N THR A 105 10.22 0.99 -1.74
CA THR A 105 8.92 1.48 -2.20
C THR A 105 7.87 1.42 -1.09
N PHE A 106 7.83 0.33 -0.32
CA PHE A 106 6.91 0.19 0.80
C PHE A 106 7.16 1.24 1.89
N CYS A 107 8.43 1.48 2.25
CA CYS A 107 8.81 2.52 3.21
C CYS A 107 8.45 3.93 2.70
N LEU A 108 8.75 4.25 1.45
CA LEU A 108 8.41 5.55 0.86
C LEU A 108 6.90 5.77 0.80
N PHE A 109 6.12 4.73 0.47
CA PHE A 109 4.66 4.79 0.48
C PHE A 109 4.11 5.04 1.89
N GLY A 110 4.63 4.33 2.91
CA GLY A 110 4.26 4.54 4.30
C GLY A 110 4.61 5.95 4.81
N LEU A 111 5.80 6.46 4.48
CA LEU A 111 6.22 7.82 4.81
C LEU A 111 5.34 8.88 4.13
N GLN A 112 5.05 8.70 2.85
CA GLN A 112 4.16 9.58 2.09
C GLN A 112 2.76 9.65 2.71
N TRP A 113 2.24 8.50 3.15
CA TRP A 113 0.94 8.40 3.80
C TRP A 113 0.94 9.07 5.18
N LEU A 114 1.91 8.78 6.04
CA LEU A 114 2.04 9.38 7.37
C LEU A 114 2.17 10.91 7.27
N PHE A 115 3.03 11.36 6.38
CA PHE A 115 3.26 12.78 6.17
C PHE A 115 2.00 13.49 5.66
N GLY A 116 1.30 12.88 4.70
CA GLY A 116 -0.01 13.34 4.24
C GLY A 116 -1.04 13.46 5.36
N LEU A 117 -1.13 12.44 6.21
CA LEU A 117 -2.01 12.45 7.36
C LEU A 117 -1.71 13.66 8.25
N PHE A 118 -0.47 13.82 8.71
CA PHE A 118 -0.09 14.93 9.60
C PHE A 118 -0.28 16.31 8.97
N THR A 119 0.03 16.52 7.69
CA THR A 119 -0.10 17.83 7.06
C THR A 119 -1.56 18.23 6.83
N PHE A 120 -2.45 17.29 6.50
CA PHE A 120 -3.82 17.60 6.08
C PHE A 120 -4.87 17.38 7.16
N THR A 121 -4.63 16.56 8.18
CA THR A 121 -5.59 16.36 9.28
C THR A 121 -5.30 17.23 10.50
N VAL A 122 -4.05 17.63 10.72
CA VAL A 122 -3.69 18.51 11.83
C VAL A 122 -3.87 19.98 11.39
N PRO A 123 -4.34 20.87 12.28
CA PRO A 123 -4.32 22.31 12.02
C PRO A 123 -2.91 22.77 11.70
N GLN A 124 -2.71 23.35 10.51
CA GLN A 124 -1.42 23.85 10.03
C GLN A 124 -1.64 25.14 9.23
N PRO A 125 -0.65 26.06 9.17
CA PRO A 125 -0.73 27.26 8.35
C PRO A 125 -1.03 26.94 6.88
N SER A 126 -1.81 27.79 6.22
CA SER A 126 -2.18 27.64 4.80
C SER A 126 -0.96 27.47 3.89
N ASP A 127 0.11 28.20 4.17
CA ASP A 127 1.33 28.22 3.35
C ASP A 127 2.10 26.90 3.48
N ALA A 128 2.11 26.29 4.66
CA ALA A 128 2.69 24.97 4.88
C ALA A 128 1.90 23.90 4.10
N ARG A 129 0.57 23.95 4.10
CA ARG A 129 -0.27 23.01 3.34
C ARG A 129 -0.13 23.21 1.83
N ALA A 130 -0.08 24.46 1.36
CA ALA A 130 0.05 24.81 -0.05
C ALA A 130 1.41 24.39 -0.63
N SER A 131 2.50 24.63 0.11
CA SER A 131 3.84 24.19 -0.28
C SER A 131 3.99 22.67 -0.28
N MET A 132 3.22 21.96 0.55
CA MET A 132 3.24 20.50 0.62
C MET A 132 2.37 19.79 -0.41
N LEU A 133 1.34 20.46 -0.92
CA LEU A 133 0.37 19.90 -1.84
C LEU A 133 1.00 19.17 -3.05
N PRO A 134 2.04 19.73 -3.72
CA PRO A 134 2.70 19.07 -4.85
C PRO A 134 3.43 17.78 -4.43
N TRP A 135 4.05 17.80 -3.25
CA TRP A 135 4.79 16.67 -2.69
C TRP A 135 3.87 15.55 -2.24
N HIS A 136 2.72 15.88 -1.67
CA HIS A 136 1.74 14.89 -1.20
C HIS A 136 0.96 14.21 -2.34
N ILE A 137 0.53 14.97 -3.36
CA ILE A 137 -0.23 14.41 -4.49
C ILE A 137 0.68 13.59 -5.41
N CYS A 138 1.94 13.99 -5.56
CA CYS A 138 2.78 13.57 -6.68
C CYS A 138 4.25 13.33 -6.31
N GLY A 139 4.59 13.00 -5.05
CA GLY A 139 5.99 12.84 -4.62
C GLY A 139 6.85 11.98 -5.56
N ALA A 140 6.31 10.84 -6.02
CA ALA A 140 6.97 9.97 -7.01
C ALA A 140 6.92 10.50 -8.47
N ILE A 141 5.86 11.24 -8.83
CA ILE A 141 5.66 11.87 -10.15
C ILE A 141 6.58 13.10 -10.31
N MET A 142 6.98 13.77 -9.24
CA MET A 142 7.83 14.97 -9.32
C MET A 142 9.33 14.66 -9.44
N ALA A 143 9.76 13.41 -9.25
CA ALA A 143 11.14 13.02 -9.48
C ALA A 143 11.61 13.28 -10.93
N TYR A 144 10.72 13.29 -11.93
CA TYR A 144 11.10 13.70 -13.28
C TYR A 144 11.07 15.23 -13.50
N LYS A 145 10.38 15.98 -12.64
CA LYS A 145 10.32 17.45 -12.70
C LYS A 145 11.58 18.12 -12.17
N THR A 146 12.39 17.41 -11.38
CA THR A 146 13.71 17.89 -10.93
C THR A 146 14.74 17.89 -12.06
N ILE A 147 14.48 17.16 -13.15
CA ILE A 147 15.33 17.13 -14.34
C ILE A 147 14.87 18.25 -15.29
N PRO A 148 15.76 19.19 -15.69
CA PRO A 148 15.42 20.24 -16.63
C PRO A 148 15.23 19.66 -18.04
N ALA A 149 14.02 19.21 -18.34
CA ALA A 149 13.63 18.67 -19.64
C ALA A 149 12.29 19.25 -20.09
N LYS A 150 12.08 19.33 -21.41
CA LYS A 150 10.82 19.85 -21.98
C LYS A 150 9.64 18.99 -21.50
N ARG A 151 8.50 19.62 -21.15
CA ARG A 151 7.29 18.94 -20.63
C ARG A 151 6.82 17.75 -21.47
N LYS A 152 6.96 17.81 -22.80
CA LYS A 152 6.66 16.70 -23.71
C LYS A 152 7.55 15.48 -23.46
N VAL A 153 8.86 15.70 -23.28
CA VAL A 153 9.85 14.65 -23.00
C VAL A 153 9.61 14.04 -21.63
N GLN A 154 9.40 14.87 -20.61
CA GLN A 154 9.08 14.42 -19.25
C GLN A 154 7.84 13.52 -19.19
N LYS A 155 6.75 13.93 -19.87
CA LYS A 155 5.51 13.12 -19.97
C LYS A 155 5.75 11.81 -20.72
N ALA A 156 6.50 11.85 -21.82
CA ALA A 156 6.82 10.65 -22.58
C ALA A 156 7.64 9.66 -21.74
N VAL A 157 8.70 10.13 -21.07
CA VAL A 157 9.53 9.32 -20.17
C VAL A 157 8.67 8.72 -19.05
N HIS A 158 7.83 9.52 -18.39
CA HIS A 158 6.95 9.05 -17.33
C HIS A 158 5.98 7.95 -17.80
N LEU A 159 5.34 8.16 -18.95
CA LEU A 159 4.41 7.19 -19.54
C LEU A 159 5.12 5.90 -19.98
N THR A 160 6.32 6.01 -20.57
CA THR A 160 7.14 4.85 -20.95
C THR A 160 7.56 4.05 -19.72
N LEU A 161 7.97 4.71 -18.64
CA LEU A 161 8.31 4.03 -17.39
C LEU A 161 7.08 3.31 -16.78
N HIS A 162 5.89 3.91 -16.84
CA HIS A 162 4.65 3.25 -16.40
C HIS A 162 4.32 2.03 -17.26
N LEU A 163 4.51 2.12 -18.58
CA LEU A 163 4.30 1.00 -19.48
C LEU A 163 5.28 -0.15 -19.19
N ILE A 164 6.56 0.15 -18.98
CA ILE A 164 7.58 -0.84 -18.61
C ILE A 164 7.22 -1.50 -17.27
N ALA A 165 6.83 -0.71 -16.26
CA ALA A 165 6.41 -1.23 -14.96
C ALA A 165 5.19 -2.15 -15.08
N LEU A 166 4.20 -1.79 -15.90
CA LEU A 166 3.03 -2.63 -16.16
C LEU A 166 3.42 -3.97 -16.82
N VAL A 167 4.25 -3.95 -17.86
CA VAL A 167 4.73 -5.16 -18.54
C VAL A 167 5.54 -6.04 -17.58
N ALA A 168 6.47 -5.46 -16.83
CA ALA A 168 7.25 -6.18 -15.82
C ALA A 168 6.35 -6.79 -14.74
N GLY A 169 5.30 -6.08 -14.31
CA GLY A 169 4.29 -6.58 -13.38
C GLY A 169 3.53 -7.79 -13.93
N VAL A 170 3.03 -7.73 -15.17
CA VAL A 170 2.33 -8.85 -15.82
C VAL A 170 3.25 -10.07 -15.98
N VAL A 171 4.50 -9.86 -16.40
CA VAL A 171 5.49 -10.93 -16.52
C VAL A 171 5.82 -11.54 -15.15
N GLY A 172 5.96 -10.73 -14.11
CA GLY A 172 6.18 -11.18 -12.74
C GLY A 172 5.04 -12.04 -12.22
N VAL A 173 3.79 -11.61 -12.43
CA VAL A 173 2.59 -12.39 -12.08
C VAL A 173 2.58 -13.71 -12.85
N TYR A 174 2.79 -13.69 -14.17
CA TYR A 174 2.86 -14.91 -14.98
C TYR A 174 3.95 -15.87 -14.51
N ALA A 175 5.14 -15.37 -14.19
CA ALA A 175 6.25 -16.18 -13.68
C ALA A 175 5.90 -16.82 -12.32
N ALA A 176 5.26 -16.08 -11.41
CA ALA A 176 4.80 -16.59 -10.12
C ALA A 176 3.76 -17.71 -10.30
N PHE A 177 2.76 -17.50 -11.17
CA PHE A 177 1.75 -18.51 -11.48
C PHE A 177 2.37 -19.76 -12.15
N LYS A 178 3.26 -19.56 -13.12
CA LYS A 178 3.99 -20.66 -13.78
C LYS A 178 4.81 -21.46 -12.78
N PHE A 179 5.51 -20.81 -11.86
CA PHE A 179 6.28 -21.46 -10.82
C PHE A 179 5.40 -22.26 -9.85
N SER A 180 4.28 -21.67 -9.40
CA SER A 180 3.27 -22.36 -8.58
C SER A 180 2.69 -23.61 -9.26
N MET A 181 2.38 -23.51 -10.55
CA MET A 181 1.89 -24.64 -11.35
C MET A 181 2.94 -25.74 -11.48
N ARG A 182 4.21 -25.36 -11.68
CA ARG A 182 5.32 -26.31 -11.81
C ARG A 182 5.61 -27.05 -10.50
N LEU A 183 5.47 -26.37 -9.36
CA LEU A 183 5.55 -26.99 -8.03
C LEU A 183 4.41 -27.98 -7.79
N LYS A 184 3.16 -27.62 -8.12
CA LYS A 184 2.03 -28.56 -8.05
C LYS A 184 2.26 -29.80 -8.91
N ILE A 185 2.73 -29.64 -10.15
CA ILE A 185 3.02 -30.78 -11.05
C ILE A 185 4.11 -31.69 -10.48
N LYS A 186 5.19 -31.14 -9.91
CA LYS A 186 6.26 -31.94 -9.27
C LYS A 186 5.80 -32.70 -8.02
N ILE A 187 4.84 -32.16 -7.26
CA ILE A 187 4.28 -32.83 -6.07
C ILE A 187 3.40 -34.03 -6.45
N TRP A 188 2.72 -33.96 -7.61
CA TRP A 188 1.79 -35.01 -8.07
C TRP A 188 2.42 -36.03 -9.03
N LEU A 189 3.64 -35.81 -9.51
CA LEU A 189 4.37 -36.80 -10.30
C LEU A 189 5.16 -37.74 -9.36
N PRO A 190 4.85 -39.05 -9.33
CA PRO A 190 5.64 -39.99 -8.55
C PRO A 190 7.08 -39.99 -9.06
N TYR A 191 8.04 -39.95 -8.14
CA TYR A 191 9.46 -40.09 -8.45
C TYR A 191 9.69 -41.48 -9.04
N ILE A 192 9.96 -41.54 -10.35
CA ILE A 192 10.41 -42.77 -11.03
C ILE A 192 11.95 -42.70 -11.07
N PRO A 193 12.68 -43.44 -10.23
CA PRO A 193 14.11 -43.60 -10.41
C PRO A 193 14.37 -44.42 -11.68
N GLY A 194 15.33 -43.95 -12.49
CA GLY A 194 15.87 -44.68 -13.62
C GLY A 194 16.96 -45.66 -13.20
#